data_AF-A0A158IWA6-F1
#
_entry.id   AF-A0A158IWA6-F1
#
_cell.length_a   1.000
_cell.length_b   1.000
_cell.length_c   1.000
_cell.angle_alpha   90.00
_cell.angle_beta   90.00
_cell.angle_gamma   90.00
#
_symmetry.space_group_name_H-M   'P 1'
#
loop_
_entity.id
_entity.type
_entity.pdbx_description
1 polymer ?
#
loop_
_entity_poly.entity_id
_entity_poly.type
_entity_poly.pdbx_seq_one_letter_code
_entity_poly.pdbx_strand_id
1 'polypeptide(L)'
;MILYPDPPTSLADFPVSAFLLSGTVSVTCPQPTFGKEPAALMQLVLKRRPPWENEFRQIYSVAHAQHSGFEETVNALQPLAKSLGVLALSYATDIKGLEHGDALLQASGAKAAEWQSLIGGNRAATGFFRHLSEQYLDFDKDLEALYRYCDHLYKKNLVPLTLLKVYLTRIAFTETLRKMPDVPLLLTNERLPAFLAQLPVDVDVDEAGKEEERHRLIAWELFQRLVLPRFGVLDAKGVEVLRSLRENKREEIERLRERCSVMAYEVAPSATAPAFEKVIATKASKEIRELFELDSKTNREYVAGIFSDAKTWAAFAAAVSVLFSGAPLLLSAGGAISALSLVGANGVKAAYQRKEKLRQSDFALLYSIARMR
;
A
#
# COMPACT_ATOMS: atom_id res chain seq x y z
N MET A 1 2.43 -14.16 0.81
CA MET A 1 3.38 -13.05 0.53
C MET A 1 2.82 -12.26 -0.64
N ILE A 2 2.83 -10.93 -0.63
CA ILE A 2 2.43 -10.12 -1.81
C ILE A 2 3.69 -9.62 -2.52
N LEU A 3 3.70 -9.58 -3.84
CA LEU A 3 4.83 -9.10 -4.63
C LEU A 3 4.45 -7.90 -5.51
N TYR A 4 5.23 -6.82 -5.41
CA TYR A 4 5.15 -5.64 -6.26
C TYR A 4 6.20 -5.74 -7.39
N PRO A 5 5.80 -6.00 -8.65
CA PRO A 5 6.76 -6.20 -9.73
C PRO A 5 7.37 -4.89 -10.23
N ASP A 6 6.67 -3.76 -10.08
CA ASP A 6 7.18 -2.43 -10.37
C ASP A 6 7.86 -1.86 -9.11
N PRO A 7 9.12 -1.38 -9.20
CA PRO A 7 9.81 -0.79 -8.06
C PRO A 7 9.03 0.42 -7.52
N PRO A 8 8.69 0.45 -6.23
CA PRO A 8 8.03 1.59 -5.62
C PRO A 8 8.98 2.78 -5.55
N THR A 9 8.45 3.98 -5.77
CA THR A 9 9.21 5.24 -5.73
C THR A 9 8.72 6.17 -4.63
N SER A 10 7.59 5.83 -4.01
CA SER A 10 6.98 6.57 -2.91
C SER A 10 6.23 5.63 -1.98
N LEU A 11 6.09 6.02 -0.72
CA LEU A 11 5.17 5.35 0.21
C LEU A 11 3.73 5.31 -0.32
N ALA A 12 3.32 6.32 -1.10
CA ALA A 12 1.99 6.39 -1.69
C ALA A 12 1.67 5.25 -2.66
N ASP A 13 2.70 4.57 -3.18
CA ASP A 13 2.56 3.43 -4.10
C ASP A 13 2.03 2.17 -3.39
N PHE A 14 1.99 2.17 -2.05
CA PHE A 14 1.54 1.04 -1.25
C PHE A 14 0.11 1.21 -0.76
N PRO A 15 -0.82 0.32 -1.14
CA PRO A 15 -2.04 0.13 -0.39
C PRO A 15 -1.74 -0.33 1.04
N VAL A 16 -2.35 0.34 2.00
CA VAL A 16 -2.28 0.01 3.44
C VAL A 16 -2.72 -1.44 3.69
N SER A 17 -3.71 -1.91 2.93
CA SER A 17 -4.19 -3.30 2.98
C SER A 17 -3.09 -4.32 2.68
N ALA A 18 -2.09 -4.00 1.84
CA ALA A 18 -0.93 -4.86 1.61
C ALA A 18 -0.24 -5.25 2.91
N PHE A 19 -0.01 -4.28 3.78
CA PHE A 19 0.64 -4.51 5.06
C PHE A 19 -0.30 -5.04 6.14
N LEU A 20 -1.61 -4.82 6.07
CA LEU A 20 -2.52 -5.34 7.09
C LEU A 20 -2.94 -6.79 6.82
N LEU A 21 -3.11 -7.18 5.56
CA LEU A 21 -3.65 -8.48 5.17
C LEU A 21 -2.59 -9.52 4.78
N SER A 22 -1.32 -9.11 4.63
CA SER A 22 -0.24 -10.02 4.28
C SER A 22 0.80 -10.16 5.38
N GLY A 23 1.38 -11.37 5.49
CA GLY A 23 2.53 -11.62 6.36
C GLY A 23 3.74 -10.79 5.94
N THR A 24 4.09 -10.87 4.65
CA THR A 24 5.23 -10.16 4.04
C THR A 24 4.80 -9.52 2.74
N VAL A 25 5.16 -8.24 2.60
CA VAL A 25 5.12 -7.46 1.35
C VAL A 25 6.53 -7.48 0.76
N SER A 26 6.66 -8.00 -0.45
CA SER A 26 7.91 -8.07 -1.19
C SER A 26 7.92 -7.06 -2.32
N VAL A 27 8.97 -6.26 -2.41
CA VAL A 27 9.14 -5.22 -3.43
C VAL A 27 10.32 -5.54 -4.32
N THR A 28 10.20 -5.25 -5.61
CA THR A 28 11.32 -5.38 -6.54
C THR A 28 12.21 -4.16 -6.45
N CYS A 29 13.52 -4.37 -6.39
CA CYS A 29 14.46 -3.25 -6.53
C CYS A 29 14.51 -2.79 -8.00
N PRO A 30 14.78 -1.50 -8.25
CA PRO A 30 15.11 -1.05 -9.59
C PRO A 30 16.34 -1.79 -10.12
N GLN A 31 16.40 -1.98 -11.45
CA GLN A 31 17.44 -2.79 -12.08
C GLN A 31 18.84 -2.17 -11.84
N PRO A 32 19.79 -2.90 -11.27
CA PRO A 32 21.13 -2.37 -11.02
C PRO A 32 21.91 -2.23 -12.34
N THR A 33 22.48 -1.06 -12.59
CA THR A 33 23.46 -0.87 -13.67
C THR A 33 24.82 -1.44 -13.26
N PHE A 34 25.66 -1.78 -14.23
CA PHE A 34 26.96 -2.40 -14.01
C PHE A 34 28.09 -1.40 -13.71
N GLY A 35 27.91 -0.53 -12.70
CA GLY A 35 28.95 0.42 -12.28
C GLY A 35 28.69 1.86 -12.70
N LYS A 36 29.70 2.53 -13.27
CA LYS A 36 29.73 4.00 -13.53
C LYS A 36 29.46 4.39 -14.98
N GLU A 37 29.19 3.42 -15.85
CA GLU A 37 28.98 3.56 -17.28
C GLU A 37 27.80 4.48 -17.66
N PRO A 38 26.63 4.50 -16.98
CA PRO A 38 25.56 5.42 -17.35
C PRO A 38 25.98 6.88 -17.11
N ALA A 39 26.75 7.12 -16.05
CA ALA A 39 27.30 8.44 -15.75
C ALA A 39 28.38 8.85 -16.76
N ALA A 40 29.26 7.92 -17.15
CA ALA A 40 30.28 8.17 -18.19
C ALA A 40 29.63 8.46 -19.55
N LEU A 41 28.60 7.69 -19.93
CA LEU A 41 27.82 7.93 -21.15
C LEU A 41 27.12 9.29 -21.09
N MET A 42 26.50 9.63 -19.95
CA MET A 42 25.89 10.95 -19.76
C MET A 42 26.90 12.09 -19.94
N GLN A 43 28.11 11.97 -19.40
CA GLN A 43 29.17 12.96 -19.61
C GLN A 43 29.54 13.11 -21.09
N LEU A 44 29.63 11.99 -21.81
CA LEU A 44 29.92 12.00 -23.25
C LEU A 44 28.79 12.66 -24.06
N VAL A 45 27.53 12.39 -23.70
CA VAL A 45 26.35 13.02 -24.29
C VAL A 45 26.36 14.53 -24.06
N LEU A 46 26.59 14.97 -22.82
CA LEU A 46 26.67 16.41 -22.47
C LEU A 46 27.81 17.12 -23.20
N LYS A 47 28.94 16.44 -23.41
CA LYS A 47 30.09 16.97 -24.15
C LYS A 47 29.78 17.14 -25.64
N ARG A 48 29.08 16.17 -26.25
CA ARG A 48 28.82 16.13 -27.70
C ARG A 48 27.54 16.86 -28.13
N ARG A 49 26.61 17.04 -27.20
CA ARG A 49 25.30 17.69 -27.42
C ARG A 49 24.57 17.18 -28.67
N PRO A 50 24.32 15.86 -28.78
CA PRO A 50 23.56 15.34 -29.91
C PRO A 50 22.12 15.88 -29.90
N PRO A 51 21.40 15.85 -31.04
CA PRO A 51 20.01 16.31 -31.11
C PRO A 51 19.06 15.61 -30.12
N TRP A 52 19.40 14.39 -29.70
CA TRP A 52 18.64 13.57 -28.76
C TRP A 52 19.06 13.73 -27.28
N GLU A 53 19.97 14.66 -26.97
CA GLU A 53 20.47 14.90 -25.60
C GLU A 53 19.33 15.05 -24.59
N ASN A 54 18.33 15.89 -24.89
CA ASN A 54 17.26 16.22 -23.95
C ASN A 54 16.44 14.99 -23.56
N GLU A 55 16.11 14.13 -24.52
CA GLU A 55 15.35 12.90 -24.29
C GLU A 55 16.17 11.92 -23.44
N PHE A 56 17.46 11.74 -23.77
CA PHE A 56 18.36 10.90 -22.96
C PHE A 56 18.50 11.41 -21.52
N ARG A 57 18.63 12.74 -21.33
CA ARG A 57 18.68 13.37 -20.00
C ARG A 57 17.39 13.17 -19.22
N GLN A 58 16.24 13.24 -19.87
CA GLN A 58 14.96 12.98 -19.24
C GLN A 58 14.87 11.54 -18.74
N ILE A 59 15.20 10.56 -19.58
CA ILE A 59 15.16 9.13 -19.21
C ILE A 59 16.18 8.85 -18.09
N TYR A 60 17.38 9.44 -18.15
CA TYR A 60 18.38 9.34 -17.09
C TYR A 60 17.89 9.91 -15.76
N SER A 61 17.29 11.10 -15.77
CA SER A 61 16.74 11.71 -14.56
C SER A 61 15.64 10.86 -13.94
N VAL A 62 14.79 10.24 -14.76
CA VAL A 62 13.73 9.33 -14.30
C VAL A 62 14.35 8.07 -13.67
N ALA A 63 15.35 7.46 -14.32
CA ALA A 63 16.02 6.29 -13.77
C ALA A 63 16.69 6.59 -12.43
N HIS A 64 17.33 7.76 -12.30
CA HIS A 64 17.92 8.19 -11.05
C HIS A 64 16.87 8.41 -9.96
N ALA A 65 15.77 9.09 -10.29
CA ALA A 65 14.65 9.31 -9.36
C ALA A 65 13.99 7.98 -8.92
N GLN A 66 13.97 6.96 -9.78
CA GLN A 66 13.50 5.63 -9.43
C GLN A 66 14.40 4.96 -8.39
N HIS A 67 15.72 5.03 -8.55
CA HIS A 67 16.66 4.51 -7.56
C HIS A 67 16.57 5.26 -6.23
N SER A 68 16.65 6.59 -6.25
CA SER A 68 16.60 7.39 -5.02
C SER A 68 15.25 7.25 -4.31
N GLY A 69 14.15 7.32 -5.05
CA GLY A 69 12.80 7.15 -4.50
C GLY A 69 12.58 5.76 -3.92
N PHE A 70 13.13 4.71 -4.53
CA PHE A 70 13.10 3.36 -3.97
C PHE A 70 13.88 3.27 -2.66
N GLU A 71 15.11 3.80 -2.62
CA GLU A 71 15.93 3.81 -1.40
C GLU A 71 15.26 4.57 -0.26
N GLU A 72 14.76 5.78 -0.53
CA GLU A 72 14.00 6.59 0.42
C GLU A 72 12.76 5.85 0.93
N THR A 73 12.04 5.19 0.04
CA THR A 73 10.82 4.44 0.36
C THR A 73 11.11 3.22 1.22
N VAL A 74 12.11 2.41 0.87
CA VAL A 74 12.53 1.24 1.67
C VAL A 74 13.03 1.67 3.05
N ASN A 75 13.81 2.74 3.12
CA ASN A 75 14.27 3.31 4.39
C ASN A 75 13.10 3.80 5.25
N ALA A 76 12.12 4.48 4.65
CA ALA A 76 10.92 4.91 5.37
C ALA A 76 10.07 3.73 5.86
N LEU A 77 10.13 2.57 5.19
CA LEU A 77 9.46 1.33 5.60
C LEU A 77 10.27 0.49 6.61
N GLN A 78 11.47 0.92 7.03
CA GLN A 78 12.30 0.20 8.00
C GLN A 78 11.54 -0.20 9.29
N PRO A 79 10.62 0.60 9.87
CA PRO A 79 9.84 0.17 11.03
C PRO A 79 9.02 -1.11 10.79
N LEU A 80 8.75 -1.45 9.52
CA LEU A 80 8.05 -2.66 9.07
C LEU A 80 8.99 -3.75 8.53
N ALA A 81 10.31 -3.67 8.76
CA ALA A 81 11.32 -4.55 8.14
C ALA A 81 11.01 -6.06 8.27
N LYS A 82 10.43 -6.52 9.39
CA LYS A 82 10.03 -7.94 9.56
C LYS A 82 8.97 -8.41 8.56
N SER A 83 8.27 -7.46 7.95
CA SER A 83 7.15 -7.66 7.03
C SER A 83 7.47 -7.14 5.62
N LEU A 84 8.71 -6.71 5.38
CA LEU A 84 9.17 -6.18 4.10
C LEU A 84 10.27 -7.10 3.53
N GLY A 85 10.04 -7.64 2.34
CA GLY A 85 11.06 -8.31 1.54
C GLY A 85 11.53 -7.39 0.41
N VAL A 86 12.83 -7.39 0.11
CA VAL A 86 13.38 -6.74 -1.07
C VAL A 86 13.91 -7.83 -2.00
N LEU A 87 13.40 -7.86 -3.23
CA LEU A 87 13.76 -8.85 -4.23
C LEU A 87 14.53 -8.17 -5.37
N ALA A 88 15.73 -8.68 -5.63
CA ALA A 88 16.46 -8.37 -6.85
C ALA A 88 16.00 -9.31 -7.95
N LEU A 89 15.17 -8.81 -8.87
CA LEU A 89 14.83 -9.58 -10.07
C LEU A 89 15.99 -9.49 -11.05
N SER A 90 16.59 -10.64 -11.37
CA SER A 90 17.53 -10.74 -12.48
C SER A 90 16.81 -11.36 -13.67
N TYR A 91 16.61 -10.55 -14.71
CA TYR A 91 16.17 -11.00 -16.02
C TYR A 91 17.10 -10.41 -17.06
N ALA A 92 17.33 -11.16 -18.14
CA ALA A 92 18.16 -10.69 -19.24
C ALA A 92 17.51 -9.47 -19.89
N THR A 93 18.28 -8.39 -20.06
CA THR A 93 17.84 -7.20 -20.81
C THR A 93 18.70 -7.01 -22.07
N ASP A 94 19.45 -8.04 -22.45
CA ASP A 94 20.26 -8.07 -23.66
C ASP A 94 19.34 -8.22 -24.86
N ILE A 95 19.90 -8.27 -26.06
CA ILE A 95 19.10 -8.36 -27.28
C ILE A 95 18.15 -9.58 -27.22
N LYS A 96 18.62 -10.73 -26.69
CA LYS A 96 17.80 -11.94 -26.51
C LYS A 96 16.70 -11.75 -25.46
N GLY A 97 16.99 -11.05 -24.36
CA GLY A 97 16.00 -10.68 -23.36
C GLY A 97 14.88 -9.83 -23.98
N LEU A 98 15.22 -8.88 -24.84
CA LEU A 98 14.24 -8.05 -25.55
C LEU A 98 13.38 -8.86 -26.54
N GLU A 99 13.88 -9.97 -27.10
CA GLU A 99 13.09 -10.88 -27.94
C GLU A 99 11.94 -11.54 -27.16
N HIS A 100 12.09 -11.79 -25.86
CA HIS A 100 10.96 -12.24 -25.02
C HIS A 100 9.90 -11.15 -24.87
N GLY A 101 10.31 -9.89 -24.73
CA GLY A 101 9.38 -8.75 -24.76
C GLY A 101 8.63 -8.65 -26.09
N ASP A 102 9.30 -8.92 -27.21
CA ASP A 102 8.67 -8.99 -28.53
C ASP A 102 7.67 -10.15 -28.65
N ALA A 103 8.03 -11.33 -28.15
CA ALA A 103 7.14 -12.48 -28.15
C ALA A 103 5.84 -12.18 -27.37
N LEU A 104 5.95 -11.53 -26.21
CA LEU A 104 4.79 -11.12 -25.40
C LEU A 104 3.95 -10.06 -26.13
N LEU A 105 4.60 -9.08 -26.76
CA LEU A 105 3.94 -8.07 -27.59
C LEU A 105 3.16 -8.72 -28.75
N GLN A 106 3.77 -9.67 -29.45
CA GLN A 106 3.13 -10.39 -30.57
C GLN A 106 1.97 -11.28 -30.09
N ALA A 107 2.17 -12.04 -29.01
CA ALA A 107 1.15 -12.92 -28.43
C ALA A 107 -0.11 -12.15 -27.99
N SER A 108 0.06 -10.89 -27.59
CA SER A 108 -1.04 -10.05 -27.17
C SER A 108 -1.95 -9.55 -28.30
N GLY A 109 -1.50 -9.60 -29.56
CA GLY A 109 -2.22 -9.05 -30.71
C GLY A 109 -2.33 -7.51 -30.73
N ALA A 110 -1.86 -6.81 -29.69
CA ALA A 110 -1.93 -5.36 -29.58
C ALA A 110 -0.78 -4.63 -30.30
N LYS A 111 -1.01 -3.37 -30.67
CA LYS A 111 0.03 -2.55 -31.31
C LYS A 111 0.99 -1.97 -30.27
N ALA A 112 2.26 -1.78 -30.64
CA ALA A 112 3.27 -1.18 -29.75
C ALA A 112 2.86 0.20 -29.19
N ALA A 113 2.17 1.02 -29.99
CA ALA A 113 1.68 2.33 -29.55
C ALA A 113 0.61 2.25 -28.44
N GLU A 114 -0.25 1.22 -28.49
CA GLU A 114 -1.27 0.98 -27.46
C GLU A 114 -0.57 0.65 -26.15
N TRP A 115 0.40 -0.26 -26.19
CA TRP A 115 1.23 -0.62 -25.04
C TRP A 115 2.00 0.55 -24.42
N GLN A 116 2.62 1.39 -25.25
CA GLN A 116 3.35 2.57 -24.78
C GLN A 116 2.44 3.52 -23.99
N SER A 117 1.18 3.67 -24.41
CA SER A 117 0.19 4.49 -23.72
C SER A 117 -0.26 3.93 -22.35
N LEU A 118 -0.18 2.60 -22.18
CA LEU A 118 -0.57 1.90 -20.97
C LEU A 118 0.54 1.89 -19.92
N ILE A 119 1.79 1.71 -20.35
CA ILE A 119 2.93 1.53 -19.44
C ILE A 119 3.50 2.88 -18.99
N GLY A 120 3.53 3.86 -19.89
CA GLY A 120 4.28 5.10 -19.70
C GLY A 120 5.79 4.83 -19.73
N GLY A 121 6.49 5.38 -20.73
CA GLY A 121 7.90 5.06 -21.01
C GLY A 121 8.85 5.18 -19.82
N ASN A 122 8.52 6.00 -18.84
CA ASN A 122 9.32 6.24 -17.65
C ASN A 122 9.38 5.05 -16.69
N ARG A 123 8.41 4.12 -16.67
CA ARG A 123 8.40 2.96 -15.75
C ARG A 123 9.47 1.90 -16.02
N ALA A 124 10.15 2.02 -17.17
CA ALA A 124 11.19 1.11 -17.64
C ALA A 124 12.58 1.77 -17.70
N ALA A 125 12.74 3.00 -17.21
CA ALA A 125 13.97 3.77 -17.37
C ALA A 125 15.19 3.05 -16.77
N THR A 126 15.08 2.51 -15.56
CA THR A 126 16.17 1.69 -14.95
C THR A 126 16.49 0.44 -15.76
N GLY A 127 15.48 -0.25 -16.29
CA GLY A 127 15.70 -1.39 -17.16
C GLY A 127 16.34 -1.01 -18.51
N PHE A 128 16.07 0.19 -19.03
CA PHE A 128 16.73 0.70 -20.23
C PHE A 128 18.21 0.97 -19.99
N PHE A 129 18.57 1.58 -18.85
CA PHE A 129 19.98 1.75 -18.52
C PHE A 129 20.67 0.42 -18.24
N ARG A 130 19.96 -0.55 -17.64
CA ARG A 130 20.45 -1.92 -17.51
C ARG A 130 20.76 -2.54 -18.88
N HIS A 131 19.86 -2.39 -19.86
CA HIS A 131 20.12 -2.81 -21.24
C HIS A 131 21.36 -2.13 -21.83
N LEU A 132 21.52 -0.81 -21.64
CA LEU A 132 22.73 -0.11 -22.08
C LEU A 132 24.00 -0.62 -21.39
N SER A 133 23.93 -0.97 -20.11
CA SER A 133 25.04 -1.59 -19.38
C SER A 133 25.39 -2.98 -19.94
N GLU A 134 24.41 -3.76 -20.38
CA GLU A 134 24.65 -5.05 -21.04
C GLU A 134 25.29 -4.86 -22.41
N GLN A 135 24.81 -3.91 -23.21
CA GLN A 135 25.45 -3.56 -24.48
C GLN A 135 26.88 -3.03 -24.30
N TYR A 136 27.15 -2.29 -23.22
CA TYR A 136 28.50 -1.85 -22.90
C TYR A 136 29.46 -3.03 -22.66
N LEU A 137 28.98 -4.10 -22.00
CA LEU A 137 29.75 -5.33 -21.83
C LEU A 137 29.95 -6.07 -23.15
N ASP A 138 28.90 -6.16 -23.98
CA ASP A 138 28.97 -6.79 -25.30
C ASP A 138 29.94 -6.05 -26.25
N PHE A 139 30.13 -4.75 -26.05
CA PHE A 139 31.11 -3.93 -26.78
C PHE A 139 32.49 -3.89 -26.11
N ASP A 140 32.85 -4.90 -25.31
CA ASP A 140 34.14 -4.98 -24.61
C ASP A 140 34.47 -3.71 -23.80
N LYS A 141 33.45 -3.07 -23.22
CA LYS A 141 33.55 -1.84 -22.43
C LYS A 141 34.01 -0.61 -23.25
N ASP A 142 33.72 -0.58 -24.56
CA ASP A 142 33.90 0.60 -25.42
C ASP A 142 32.74 1.58 -25.26
N LEU A 143 33.01 2.73 -24.64
CA LEU A 143 32.04 3.81 -24.43
C LEU A 143 31.64 4.51 -25.74
N GLU A 144 32.54 4.58 -26.71
CA GLU A 144 32.26 5.17 -28.02
C GLU A 144 31.36 4.25 -28.85
N ALA A 145 31.56 2.94 -28.77
CA ALA A 145 30.63 1.97 -29.36
C ALA A 145 29.23 2.09 -28.74
N LEU A 146 29.13 2.18 -27.43
CA LEU A 146 27.85 2.39 -26.74
C LEU A 146 27.18 3.71 -27.16
N TYR A 147 27.94 4.80 -27.27
CA TYR A 147 27.42 6.07 -27.77
C TYR A 147 26.86 5.96 -29.19
N ARG A 148 27.57 5.27 -30.10
CA ARG A 148 27.10 5.02 -31.47
C ARG A 148 25.82 4.17 -31.48
N TYR A 149 25.72 3.21 -30.57
CA TYR A 149 24.51 2.41 -30.39
C TYR A 149 23.32 3.27 -29.93
N CYS A 150 23.51 4.14 -28.93
CA CYS A 150 22.48 5.10 -28.54
C CYS A 150 22.09 6.03 -29.70
N ASP A 151 23.06 6.57 -30.42
CA ASP A 151 22.80 7.43 -31.58
C ASP A 151 21.95 6.72 -32.64
N HIS A 152 22.20 5.42 -32.87
CA HIS A 152 21.35 4.60 -33.72
C HIS A 152 19.92 4.46 -33.18
N LEU A 153 19.75 4.11 -31.89
CA LEU A 153 18.44 3.96 -31.26
C LEU A 153 17.59 5.23 -31.38
N TYR A 154 18.18 6.40 -31.08
CA TYR A 154 17.47 7.67 -31.14
C TYR A 154 17.17 8.11 -32.58
N LYS A 155 18.15 8.02 -33.50
CA LYS A 155 17.92 8.39 -34.92
C LYS A 155 16.89 7.51 -35.61
N LYS A 156 16.72 6.27 -35.17
CA LYS A 156 15.72 5.33 -35.68
C LYS A 156 14.41 5.35 -34.90
N ASN A 157 14.27 6.24 -33.90
CA ASN A 157 13.11 6.32 -33.02
C ASN A 157 12.74 4.98 -32.36
N LEU A 158 13.76 4.20 -31.98
CA LEU A 158 13.60 2.88 -31.37
C LEU A 158 13.48 2.95 -29.85
N VAL A 159 13.83 4.08 -29.22
CA VAL A 159 13.84 4.23 -27.76
C VAL A 159 12.48 3.93 -27.10
N PRO A 160 11.33 4.45 -27.60
CA PRO A 160 10.03 4.09 -27.05
C PRO A 160 9.72 2.59 -27.13
N LEU A 161 10.16 1.94 -28.20
CA LEU A 161 9.99 0.51 -28.39
C LEU A 161 10.92 -0.29 -27.47
N THR A 162 12.18 0.12 -27.31
CA THR A 162 13.14 -0.52 -26.39
C THR A 162 12.65 -0.42 -24.94
N LEU A 163 12.19 0.76 -24.50
CA LEU A 163 11.59 0.93 -23.16
C LEU A 163 10.39 0.00 -22.95
N LEU A 164 9.53 -0.14 -23.97
CA LEU A 164 8.42 -1.08 -23.94
C LEU A 164 8.92 -2.53 -23.79
N LYS A 165 9.83 -2.99 -24.65
CA LYS A 165 10.34 -4.38 -24.61
C LYS A 165 11.01 -4.70 -23.27
N VAL A 166 11.77 -3.76 -22.71
CA VAL A 166 12.35 -3.88 -21.37
C VAL A 166 11.27 -4.07 -20.30
N TYR A 167 10.20 -3.26 -20.34
CA TYR A 167 9.07 -3.41 -19.42
C TYR A 167 8.40 -4.78 -19.59
N LEU A 168 8.12 -5.17 -20.84
CA LEU A 168 7.49 -6.45 -21.13
C LEU A 168 8.34 -7.64 -20.70
N THR A 169 9.67 -7.52 -20.74
CA THR A 169 10.57 -8.55 -20.23
C THR A 169 10.44 -8.71 -18.71
N ARG A 170 10.30 -7.60 -17.97
CA ARG A 170 9.96 -7.61 -16.54
C ARG A 170 8.61 -8.27 -16.27
N ILE A 171 7.61 -7.97 -17.10
CA ILE A 171 6.29 -8.58 -17.00
C ILE A 171 6.32 -10.06 -17.40
N ALA A 172 7.11 -10.46 -18.40
CA ALA A 172 7.28 -11.87 -18.78
C ALA A 172 7.92 -12.68 -17.63
N PHE A 173 8.75 -12.04 -16.80
CA PHE A 173 9.19 -12.67 -15.55
C PHE A 173 8.02 -13.03 -14.62
N THR A 174 6.86 -12.36 -14.71
CA THR A 174 5.65 -12.77 -13.98
C THR A 174 5.09 -14.12 -14.43
N GLU A 175 5.40 -14.61 -15.64
CA GLU A 175 5.09 -16.01 -16.01
C GLU A 175 5.95 -17.00 -15.22
N THR A 176 7.20 -16.64 -14.92
CA THR A 176 8.06 -17.43 -14.02
C THR A 176 7.57 -17.34 -12.58
N LEU A 177 7.07 -16.17 -12.15
CA LEU A 177 6.46 -15.98 -10.83
C LEU A 177 5.12 -16.71 -10.70
N ARG A 178 4.34 -16.87 -11.77
CA ARG A 178 3.09 -17.66 -11.79
C ARG A 178 3.32 -19.14 -11.49
N LYS A 179 4.50 -19.68 -11.78
CA LYS A 179 4.87 -21.05 -11.39
C LYS A 179 5.11 -21.19 -9.88
N MET A 180 5.16 -20.08 -9.13
CA MET A 180 5.10 -20.10 -7.67
C MET A 180 3.63 -20.01 -7.24
N PRO A 181 2.97 -21.13 -6.89
CA PRO A 181 1.64 -21.07 -6.33
C PRO A 181 1.63 -20.16 -5.09
N ASP A 182 0.53 -19.43 -4.89
CA ASP A 182 0.21 -18.65 -3.67
C ASP A 182 0.99 -17.34 -3.43
N VAL A 183 1.60 -16.74 -4.46
CA VAL A 183 2.19 -15.38 -4.38
C VAL A 183 1.33 -14.37 -5.15
N PRO A 184 0.35 -13.68 -4.50
CA PRO A 184 -0.40 -12.59 -5.13
C PRO A 184 0.52 -11.47 -5.63
N LEU A 185 0.30 -11.07 -6.87
CA LEU A 185 0.98 -9.95 -7.52
C LEU A 185 0.15 -8.67 -7.37
N LEU A 186 0.76 -7.62 -6.85
CA LEU A 186 0.14 -6.30 -6.76
C LEU A 186 0.70 -5.38 -7.84
N LEU A 187 -0.08 -5.19 -8.90
CA LEU A 187 0.29 -4.31 -10.01
C LEU A 187 0.03 -2.85 -9.63
N THR A 188 1.05 -2.00 -9.70
CA THR A 188 0.92 -0.55 -9.47
C THR A 188 0.50 0.21 -10.74
N ASN A 189 0.31 -0.51 -11.85
CA ASN A 189 -0.23 0.03 -13.09
C ASN A 189 -1.66 -0.47 -13.30
N GLU A 190 -2.65 0.35 -12.93
CA GLU A 190 -4.08 0.03 -13.03
C GLU A 190 -4.57 -0.21 -14.48
N ARG A 191 -3.78 0.20 -15.49
CA ARG A 191 -4.09 -0.02 -16.91
C ARG A 191 -3.65 -1.39 -17.41
N LEU A 192 -2.77 -2.06 -16.68
CA LEU A 192 -2.17 -3.33 -17.07
C LEU A 192 -3.10 -4.57 -16.90
N PRO A 193 -3.98 -4.67 -15.89
CA PRO A 193 -4.84 -5.84 -15.69
C PRO A 193 -5.72 -6.19 -16.89
N ALA A 194 -6.41 -5.19 -17.48
CA ALA A 194 -7.28 -5.40 -18.63
C ALA A 194 -6.51 -5.98 -19.83
N PHE A 195 -5.22 -5.67 -19.90
CA PHE A 195 -4.32 -6.14 -20.93
C PHE A 195 -3.81 -7.55 -20.65
N LEU A 196 -3.34 -7.83 -19.42
CA LEU A 196 -2.85 -9.15 -19.04
C LEU A 196 -3.91 -10.24 -19.21
N ALA A 197 -5.20 -9.87 -19.11
CA ALA A 197 -6.32 -10.75 -19.38
C ALA A 197 -6.47 -11.15 -20.87
N GLN A 198 -5.86 -10.41 -21.80
CA GLN A 198 -5.89 -10.69 -23.24
C GLN A 198 -4.75 -11.61 -23.70
N LEU A 199 -3.73 -11.82 -22.85
CA LEU A 199 -2.64 -12.72 -23.17
C LEU A 199 -3.16 -14.16 -23.26
N PRO A 200 -2.74 -14.95 -24.26
CA PRO A 200 -3.17 -16.34 -24.44
C PRO A 200 -2.49 -17.24 -23.40
N VAL A 201 -2.90 -17.08 -22.14
CA VAL A 201 -2.38 -17.87 -21.03
C VAL A 201 -3.50 -18.77 -20.53
N ASP A 202 -3.34 -20.07 -20.78
CA ASP A 202 -4.19 -21.10 -20.17
C ASP A 202 -3.86 -21.16 -18.67
N VAL A 203 -4.75 -20.61 -17.86
CA VAL A 203 -4.68 -20.74 -16.41
C VAL A 203 -5.48 -21.99 -16.05
N ASP A 204 -4.75 -23.08 -15.83
CA ASP A 204 -5.28 -24.42 -15.50
C ASP A 204 -5.79 -24.45 -14.05
N VAL A 205 -6.81 -23.64 -13.79
CA VAL A 205 -7.52 -23.57 -12.51
C VAL A 205 -8.93 -24.02 -12.78
N ASP A 206 -9.42 -24.97 -11.98
CA ASP A 206 -10.80 -25.40 -12.04
C ASP A 206 -11.76 -24.23 -11.72
N GLU A 207 -13.02 -24.36 -12.12
CA GLU A 207 -13.99 -23.27 -11.92
C GLU A 207 -14.19 -22.94 -10.42
N ALA A 208 -14.01 -23.92 -9.53
CA ALA A 208 -14.06 -23.72 -8.09
C ALA A 208 -12.92 -22.82 -7.58
N GLY A 209 -11.68 -23.05 -8.02
CA GLY A 209 -10.54 -22.22 -7.66
C GLY A 209 -10.63 -20.79 -8.21
N LYS A 210 -11.19 -20.62 -9.43
CA LYS A 210 -11.47 -19.29 -9.99
C LYS A 210 -12.50 -18.53 -9.17
N GLU A 211 -13.55 -19.22 -8.72
CA GLU A 211 -14.59 -18.61 -7.88
C GLU A 211 -14.02 -18.21 -6.52
N GLU A 212 -13.22 -19.05 -5.87
CA GLU A 212 -12.59 -18.73 -4.58
C GLU A 212 -11.65 -17.51 -4.69
N GLU A 213 -10.81 -17.45 -5.71
CA GLU A 213 -9.89 -16.33 -5.92
C GLU A 213 -10.65 -15.01 -6.17
N ARG A 214 -11.73 -15.08 -6.95
CA ARG A 214 -12.63 -13.95 -7.16
C ARG A 214 -13.23 -13.44 -5.85
N HIS A 215 -13.68 -14.34 -4.97
CA HIS A 215 -14.19 -13.97 -3.65
C HIS A 215 -13.12 -13.30 -2.78
N ARG A 216 -11.89 -13.82 -2.79
CA ARG A 216 -10.75 -13.24 -2.06
C ARG A 216 -10.42 -11.82 -2.54
N LEU A 217 -10.42 -11.59 -3.86
CA LEU A 217 -10.21 -10.26 -4.45
C LEU A 217 -11.31 -9.26 -4.07
N ILE A 218 -12.56 -9.69 -4.06
CA ILE A 218 -13.68 -8.84 -3.64
C ILE A 218 -13.58 -8.50 -2.15
N ALA A 219 -13.21 -9.47 -1.31
CA ALA A 219 -12.98 -9.25 0.13
C ALA A 219 -11.84 -8.25 0.37
N TRP A 220 -10.75 -8.37 -0.39
CA TRP A 220 -9.63 -7.42 -0.38
C TRP A 220 -10.10 -5.99 -0.71
N GLU A 221 -10.85 -5.84 -1.79
CA GLU A 221 -11.34 -4.53 -2.25
C GLU A 221 -12.30 -3.91 -1.22
N LEU A 222 -13.18 -4.71 -0.61
CA LEU A 222 -14.04 -4.26 0.49
C LEU A 222 -13.22 -3.76 1.67
N PHE A 223 -12.19 -4.51 2.08
CA PHE A 223 -11.31 -4.10 3.17
C PHE A 223 -10.60 -2.78 2.85
N GLN A 224 -10.05 -2.66 1.63
CA GLN A 224 -9.37 -1.44 1.18
C GLN A 224 -10.32 -0.23 1.15
N ARG A 225 -11.55 -0.38 0.64
CA ARG A 225 -12.55 0.69 0.61
C ARG A 225 -13.00 1.15 2.00
N LEU A 226 -12.99 0.27 2.99
CA LEU A 226 -13.33 0.61 4.38
C LEU A 226 -12.17 1.32 5.10
N VAL A 227 -10.94 0.86 4.86
CA VAL A 227 -9.74 1.39 5.51
C VAL A 227 -9.27 2.71 4.91
N LEU A 228 -9.25 2.82 3.57
CA LEU A 228 -8.65 3.95 2.86
C LEU A 228 -9.23 5.33 3.27
N PRO A 229 -10.55 5.53 3.42
CA PRO A 229 -11.09 6.81 3.86
C PRO A 229 -10.66 7.25 5.26
N ARG A 230 -10.16 6.32 6.08
CA ARG A 230 -9.74 6.58 7.47
C ARG A 230 -8.24 6.62 7.62
N PHE A 231 -7.53 5.87 6.79
CA PHE A 231 -6.08 5.80 6.82
C PHE A 231 -5.43 6.84 5.90
N GLY A 232 -6.05 7.17 4.78
CA GLY A 232 -5.47 7.98 3.72
C GLY A 232 -4.32 7.27 3.01
N VAL A 233 -3.52 8.06 2.28
CA VAL A 233 -2.30 7.60 1.61
C VAL A 233 -1.23 7.26 2.66
N LEU A 234 -0.41 6.24 2.39
CA LEU A 234 0.68 5.88 3.29
C LEU A 234 1.76 6.97 3.29
N ASP A 235 2.12 7.43 4.49
CA ASP A 235 3.18 8.40 4.77
C ASP A 235 3.98 7.93 6.00
N ALA A 236 4.98 8.71 6.43
CA ALA A 236 5.83 8.34 7.56
C ALA A 236 5.05 8.07 8.86
N LYS A 237 4.03 8.89 9.18
CA LYS A 237 3.16 8.64 10.35
C LYS A 237 2.36 7.35 10.16
N GLY A 238 1.87 7.11 8.94
CA GLY A 238 1.15 5.91 8.57
C GLY A 238 1.98 4.64 8.75
N VAL A 239 3.29 4.67 8.45
CA VAL A 239 4.17 3.53 8.71
C VAL A 239 4.21 3.17 10.20
N GLU A 240 4.30 4.17 11.07
CA GLU A 240 4.26 3.97 12.53
C GLU A 240 2.92 3.42 13.02
N VAL A 241 1.82 3.96 12.47
CA VAL A 241 0.48 3.44 12.75
C VAL A 241 0.34 1.99 12.28
N LEU A 242 0.80 1.65 11.07
CA LEU A 242 0.78 0.29 10.54
C LEU A 242 1.55 -0.69 11.44
N ARG A 243 2.74 -0.30 11.90
CA ARG A 243 3.53 -1.10 12.83
C ARG A 243 2.73 -1.38 14.10
N SER A 244 2.18 -0.34 14.72
CA SER A 244 1.37 -0.46 15.94
C SER A 244 0.13 -1.33 15.74
N LEU A 245 -0.58 -1.20 14.61
CA LEU A 245 -1.73 -2.03 14.29
C LEU A 245 -1.34 -3.50 14.14
N ARG A 246 -0.25 -3.80 13.44
CA ARG A 246 0.22 -5.18 13.26
C ARG A 246 0.66 -5.83 14.57
N GLU A 247 1.33 -5.07 15.43
CA GLU A 247 1.83 -5.58 16.71
C GLU A 247 0.72 -5.74 17.75
N ASN A 248 -0.20 -4.78 17.83
CA ASN A 248 -1.13 -4.67 18.95
C ASN A 248 -2.58 -4.97 18.60
N LYS A 249 -2.96 -4.94 17.32
CA LYS A 249 -4.35 -4.98 16.85
C LYS A 249 -4.66 -6.15 15.90
N ARG A 250 -3.85 -7.22 15.95
CA ARG A 250 -4.02 -8.40 15.07
C ARG A 250 -5.44 -8.99 15.10
N GLU A 251 -6.05 -9.11 16.27
CA GLU A 251 -7.43 -9.61 16.38
C GLU A 251 -8.46 -8.68 15.72
N GLU A 252 -8.28 -7.36 15.83
CA GLU A 252 -9.17 -6.39 15.15
C GLU A 252 -9.00 -6.46 13.62
N ILE A 253 -7.77 -6.73 13.15
CA ILE A 253 -7.49 -6.94 11.72
C ILE A 253 -8.18 -8.20 11.19
N GLU A 254 -8.03 -9.34 11.87
CA GLU A 254 -8.66 -10.59 11.43
C GLU A 254 -10.19 -10.53 11.46
N ARG A 255 -10.80 -9.91 12.48
CA ARG A 255 -12.27 -9.71 12.51
C ARG A 255 -12.77 -8.90 11.32
N LEU A 256 -12.11 -7.78 11.00
CA LEU A 256 -12.50 -6.97 9.83
C LEU A 256 -12.31 -7.76 8.53
N ARG A 257 -11.22 -8.53 8.42
CA ARG A 257 -10.95 -9.40 7.27
C ARG A 257 -12.04 -10.45 7.08
N GLU A 258 -12.40 -11.17 8.13
CA GLU A 258 -13.48 -12.17 8.12
C GLU A 258 -14.81 -11.52 7.72
N ARG A 259 -15.11 -10.35 8.27
CA ARG A 259 -16.31 -9.60 7.92
C ARG A 259 -16.35 -9.20 6.45
N CYS A 260 -15.24 -8.72 5.90
CA CYS A 260 -15.14 -8.42 4.46
C CYS A 260 -15.29 -9.68 3.60
N SER A 261 -14.78 -10.83 4.06
CA SER A 261 -14.97 -12.11 3.37
C SER A 261 -16.44 -12.54 3.33
N VAL A 262 -17.18 -12.35 4.42
CA VAL A 262 -18.63 -12.63 4.45
C VAL A 262 -19.38 -11.69 3.50
N MET A 263 -19.06 -10.39 3.54
CA MET A 263 -19.66 -9.39 2.64
C MET A 263 -19.35 -9.65 1.16
N ALA A 264 -18.22 -10.29 0.85
CA ALA A 264 -17.82 -10.59 -0.53
C ALA A 264 -18.81 -11.53 -1.23
N TYR A 265 -19.41 -12.49 -0.54
CA TYR A 265 -20.44 -13.38 -1.12
C TYR A 265 -21.68 -12.63 -1.62
N GLU A 266 -22.04 -11.50 -1.00
CA GLU A 266 -23.17 -10.68 -1.44
C GLU A 266 -22.82 -9.81 -2.66
N VAL A 267 -21.54 -9.46 -2.84
CA VAL A 267 -21.04 -8.63 -3.95
C VAL A 267 -20.66 -9.47 -5.16
N ALA A 268 -20.17 -10.70 -4.94
CA ALA A 268 -19.69 -11.61 -5.99
C ALA A 268 -20.63 -11.76 -7.19
N PRO A 269 -21.97 -11.85 -7.06
CA PRO A 269 -22.84 -11.97 -8.22
C PRO A 269 -22.77 -10.79 -9.20
N SER A 270 -22.40 -9.59 -8.75
CA SER A 270 -22.52 -8.35 -9.53
C SER A 270 -21.40 -7.34 -9.25
N ALA A 271 -20.18 -7.82 -8.94
CA ALA A 271 -18.99 -7.06 -8.51
C ALA A 271 -18.72 -5.76 -9.30
N THR A 272 -19.46 -4.72 -8.96
CA THR A 272 -19.53 -3.41 -9.62
C THR A 272 -19.50 -2.36 -8.52
N ALA A 273 -19.00 -1.16 -8.82
CA ALA A 273 -18.90 -0.09 -7.82
C ALA A 273 -20.23 0.17 -7.05
N PRO A 274 -21.42 0.19 -7.69
CA PRO A 274 -22.69 0.34 -6.98
C PRO A 274 -23.00 -0.83 -6.02
N ALA A 275 -22.61 -2.06 -6.37
CA ALA A 275 -22.79 -3.22 -5.51
C ALA A 275 -21.94 -3.12 -4.24
N PHE A 276 -20.67 -2.70 -4.36
CA PHE A 276 -19.79 -2.43 -3.22
C PHE A 276 -20.39 -1.34 -2.31
N GLU A 277 -20.84 -0.22 -2.88
CA GLU A 277 -21.42 0.89 -2.12
C GLU A 277 -22.68 0.48 -1.36
N LYS A 278 -23.59 -0.27 -2.02
CA LYS A 278 -24.82 -0.78 -1.42
C LYS A 278 -24.53 -1.70 -0.22
N VAL A 279 -23.60 -2.63 -0.37
CA VAL A 279 -23.26 -3.58 0.70
C VAL A 279 -22.59 -2.85 1.87
N ILE A 280 -21.69 -1.91 1.63
CA ILE A 280 -21.10 -1.07 2.70
C ILE A 280 -22.20 -0.26 3.41
N ALA A 281 -23.08 0.40 2.65
CA ALA A 281 -24.16 1.23 3.21
C ALA A 281 -25.12 0.44 4.10
N THR A 282 -25.46 -0.78 3.70
CA THR A 282 -26.45 -1.62 4.40
C THR A 282 -25.85 -2.44 5.55
N LYS A 283 -24.60 -2.91 5.42
CA LYS A 283 -24.00 -3.90 6.35
C LYS A 283 -22.91 -3.35 7.26
N ALA A 284 -22.37 -2.17 6.95
CA ALA A 284 -21.23 -1.59 7.69
C ALA A 284 -21.52 -0.18 8.20
N SER A 285 -22.14 0.70 7.40
CA SER A 285 -22.24 2.13 7.71
C SER A 285 -22.92 2.46 9.03
N LYS A 286 -23.96 1.70 9.44
CA LYS A 286 -24.64 1.91 10.73
C LYS A 286 -23.71 1.62 11.90
N GLU A 287 -23.10 0.44 11.93
CA GLU A 287 -22.21 0.01 13.01
C GLU A 287 -20.95 0.88 13.08
N ILE A 288 -20.37 1.21 11.92
CA ILE A 288 -19.25 2.15 11.82
C ILE A 288 -19.64 3.50 12.43
N ARG A 289 -20.81 4.06 12.07
CA ARG A 289 -21.28 5.33 12.64
C ARG A 289 -21.43 5.25 14.16
N GLU A 290 -22.05 4.18 14.66
CA GLU A 290 -22.23 3.96 16.10
C GLU A 290 -20.87 3.86 16.85
N LEU A 291 -19.85 3.26 16.24
CA LEU A 291 -18.48 3.22 16.78
C LEU A 291 -17.82 4.61 16.84
N PHE A 292 -18.06 5.47 15.85
CA PHE A 292 -17.51 6.82 15.84
C PHE A 292 -18.26 7.78 16.75
N GLU A 293 -19.55 7.54 16.97
CA GLU A 293 -20.36 8.28 17.95
C GLU A 293 -20.07 7.87 19.39
N LEU A 294 -19.40 6.74 19.60
CA LEU A 294 -19.13 6.11 20.89
C LEU A 294 -18.40 7.07 21.84
N ASP A 295 -17.47 7.91 21.37
CA ASP A 295 -16.86 8.93 22.24
C ASP A 295 -17.83 10.03 22.65
N SER A 296 -18.66 10.52 21.72
CA SER A 296 -19.63 11.58 22.03
C SER A 296 -20.74 11.07 22.94
N LYS A 297 -21.12 9.80 22.80
CA LYS A 297 -22.15 9.13 23.57
C LYS A 297 -21.63 8.71 24.93
N THR A 298 -20.45 8.08 24.99
CA THR A 298 -19.79 7.74 26.25
C THR A 298 -19.40 9.00 27.04
N ASN A 299 -18.95 10.09 26.41
CA ASN A 299 -18.72 11.34 27.12
C ASN A 299 -20.03 11.98 27.60
N ARG A 300 -21.11 11.95 26.80
CA ARG A 300 -22.43 12.43 27.25
C ARG A 300 -23.01 11.59 28.38
N GLU A 301 -22.90 10.27 28.31
CA GLU A 301 -23.35 9.34 29.35
C GLU A 301 -22.47 9.44 30.62
N TYR A 302 -21.17 9.68 30.46
CA TYR A 302 -20.26 9.96 31.57
C TYR A 302 -20.58 11.29 32.25
N VAL A 303 -20.73 12.36 31.47
CA VAL A 303 -21.15 13.69 31.95
C VAL A 303 -22.53 13.58 32.61
N ALA A 304 -23.52 13.01 31.94
CA ALA A 304 -24.85 12.82 32.49
C ALA A 304 -24.84 11.94 33.74
N GLY A 305 -24.00 10.90 33.80
CA GLY A 305 -23.81 10.05 34.97
C GLY A 305 -23.22 10.80 36.16
N ILE A 306 -22.25 11.68 35.94
CA ILE A 306 -21.70 12.57 36.98
C ILE A 306 -22.74 13.58 37.46
N PHE A 307 -23.50 14.17 36.53
CA PHE A 307 -24.46 15.24 36.85
C PHE A 307 -25.80 14.73 37.40
N SER A 308 -26.17 13.47 37.16
CA SER A 308 -27.41 12.85 37.66
C SER A 308 -27.21 12.04 38.94
N ASP A 309 -25.97 11.72 39.31
CA ASP A 309 -25.69 10.98 40.54
C ASP A 309 -25.74 11.88 41.77
N ALA A 310 -26.86 11.78 42.51
CA ALA A 310 -27.08 12.48 43.76
C ALA A 310 -25.96 12.24 44.80
N LYS A 311 -25.27 11.09 44.75
CA LYS A 311 -24.15 10.78 45.66
C LYS A 311 -22.89 11.55 45.28
N THR A 312 -22.66 11.75 43.99
CA THR A 312 -21.55 12.57 43.48
C THR A 312 -21.74 14.03 43.89
N TRP A 313 -22.95 14.57 43.77
CA TRP A 313 -23.28 15.92 44.27
C TRP A 313 -23.28 16.04 45.79
N ALA A 314 -23.74 15.03 46.53
CA ALA A 314 -23.66 15.03 47.99
C ALA A 314 -22.21 15.03 48.48
N ALA A 315 -21.31 14.28 47.83
CA ALA A 315 -19.88 14.28 48.12
C ALA A 315 -19.22 15.63 47.78
N PHE A 316 -19.61 16.25 46.65
CA PHE A 316 -19.13 17.59 46.25
C PHE A 316 -19.63 18.68 47.21
N ALA A 317 -20.91 18.64 47.59
CA ALA A 317 -21.52 19.56 48.53
C ALA A 317 -20.93 19.41 49.94
N ALA A 318 -20.64 18.18 50.39
CA ALA A 318 -19.95 17.93 51.65
C ALA A 318 -18.51 18.50 51.62
N ALA A 319 -17.78 18.33 50.51
CA ALA A 319 -16.44 18.90 50.36
C ALA A 319 -16.44 20.44 50.38
N VAL A 320 -17.38 21.07 49.67
CA VAL A 320 -17.54 22.54 49.62
C VAL A 320 -18.06 23.09 50.95
N SER A 321 -19.03 22.45 51.58
CA SER A 321 -19.58 22.85 52.88
C SER A 321 -18.50 22.91 53.96
N VAL A 322 -17.59 21.93 54.02
CA VAL A 322 -16.49 21.89 55.00
C VAL A 322 -15.44 22.97 54.73
N LEU A 323 -15.17 23.30 53.46
CA LEU A 323 -14.27 24.39 53.06
C LEU A 323 -14.74 25.78 53.51
N PHE A 324 -16.06 26.03 53.52
CA PHE A 324 -16.63 27.33 53.91
C PHE A 324 -17.07 27.43 55.37
N SER A 325 -17.24 26.30 56.08
CA SER A 325 -17.71 26.26 57.48
C SER A 325 -16.61 26.07 58.52
N GLY A 326 -15.36 25.85 58.13
CA GLY A 326 -14.23 25.67 59.06
C GLY A 326 -14.23 24.34 59.82
N ALA A 327 -14.99 23.35 59.35
CA ALA A 327 -15.11 22.02 59.96
C ALA A 327 -13.84 21.16 59.76
N PRO A 328 -13.64 20.07 60.55
CA PRO A 328 -12.38 19.32 60.58
C PRO A 328 -11.96 18.75 59.20
N LEU A 329 -10.70 18.99 58.82
CA LEU A 329 -10.06 18.59 57.54
C LEU A 329 -10.21 17.10 57.16
N LEU A 330 -10.43 16.21 58.13
CA LEU A 330 -10.63 14.77 57.85
C LEU A 330 -11.93 14.48 57.10
N LEU A 331 -12.99 15.28 57.32
CA LEU A 331 -14.27 15.13 56.62
C LEU A 331 -14.22 15.67 55.18
N SER A 332 -13.43 16.73 54.92
CA SER A 332 -13.23 17.25 53.55
C SER A 332 -12.37 16.33 52.68
N ALA A 333 -11.35 15.69 53.25
CA ALA A 333 -10.55 14.70 52.56
C ALA A 333 -11.38 13.46 52.17
N GLY A 334 -12.23 12.95 53.07
CA GLY A 334 -13.12 11.82 52.78
C GLY A 334 -14.14 12.10 51.67
N GLY A 335 -14.75 13.30 51.67
CA GLY A 335 -15.68 13.74 50.63
C GLY A 335 -15.00 13.94 49.27
N ALA A 336 -13.83 14.55 49.23
CA ALA A 336 -13.05 14.76 48.01
C ALA A 336 -12.52 13.44 47.42
N ILE A 337 -11.99 12.53 48.26
CA ILE A 337 -11.55 11.20 47.83
C ILE A 337 -12.73 10.39 47.31
N SER A 338 -13.90 10.47 47.95
CA SER A 338 -15.11 9.76 47.50
C SER A 338 -15.61 10.30 46.16
N ALA A 339 -15.62 11.63 45.97
CA ALA A 339 -15.99 12.26 44.70
C ALA A 339 -15.01 11.88 43.56
N LEU A 340 -13.70 11.93 43.82
CA LEU A 340 -12.68 11.50 42.85
C LEU A 340 -12.74 10.00 42.56
N SER A 341 -13.06 9.18 43.55
CA SER A 341 -13.24 7.73 43.39
C SER A 341 -14.49 7.39 42.58
N LEU A 342 -15.59 8.13 42.74
CA LEU A 342 -16.82 7.97 41.96
C LEU A 342 -16.63 8.43 40.50
N VAL A 343 -15.99 9.57 40.29
CA VAL A 343 -15.60 10.07 38.96
C VAL A 343 -14.64 9.08 38.28
N GLY A 344 -13.65 8.57 39.02
CA GLY A 344 -12.72 7.54 38.55
C GLY A 344 -13.41 6.22 38.22
N ALA A 345 -14.31 5.73 39.08
CA ALA A 345 -15.05 4.48 38.85
C ALA A 345 -16.01 4.58 37.66
N ASN A 346 -16.68 5.71 37.48
CA ASN A 346 -17.51 5.96 36.29
C ASN A 346 -16.66 6.12 35.03
N GLY A 347 -15.48 6.74 35.13
CA GLY A 347 -14.51 6.81 34.03
C GLY A 347 -14.01 5.43 33.62
N VAL A 348 -13.66 4.57 34.60
CA VAL A 348 -13.25 3.18 34.38
C VAL A 348 -14.39 2.34 33.81
N LYS A 349 -15.62 2.51 34.30
CA LYS A 349 -16.81 1.81 33.78
C LYS A 349 -17.13 2.23 32.34
N ALA A 350 -17.06 3.52 32.04
CA ALA A 350 -17.24 4.07 30.70
C ALA A 350 -16.14 3.57 29.74
N ALA A 351 -14.88 3.54 30.20
CA ALA A 351 -13.76 2.97 29.47
C ALA A 351 -13.92 1.44 29.27
N TYR A 352 -14.43 0.73 30.26
CA TYR A 352 -14.72 -0.71 30.17
C TYR A 352 -15.83 -1.01 29.18
N GLN A 353 -16.95 -0.29 29.24
CA GLN A 353 -18.06 -0.44 28.28
C GLN A 353 -17.63 -0.12 26.85
N ARG A 354 -16.77 0.91 26.68
CA ARG A 354 -16.14 1.22 25.40
C ARG A 354 -15.24 0.08 24.92
N LYS A 355 -14.37 -0.43 25.80
CA LYS A 355 -13.47 -1.54 25.49
C LYS A 355 -14.25 -2.80 25.11
N GLU A 356 -15.35 -3.08 25.79
CA GLU A 356 -16.20 -4.25 25.49
C GLU A 356 -16.91 -4.09 24.15
N LYS A 357 -17.47 -2.92 23.84
CA LYS A 357 -18.06 -2.65 22.51
C LYS A 357 -17.03 -2.74 21.38
N LEU A 358 -15.83 -2.23 21.59
CA LEU A 358 -14.73 -2.35 20.62
C LEU A 358 -14.24 -3.81 20.49
N ARG A 359 -14.29 -4.60 21.55
CA ARG A 359 -13.92 -6.01 21.50
C ARG A 359 -14.92 -6.85 20.69
N GLN A 360 -16.21 -6.49 20.75
CA GLN A 360 -17.30 -7.22 20.11
C GLN A 360 -17.57 -6.80 18.66
N SER A 361 -17.07 -5.65 18.22
CA SER A 361 -17.32 -5.16 16.87
C SER A 361 -16.30 -5.66 15.84
N ASP A 362 -16.81 -6.05 14.68
CA ASP A 362 -16.00 -6.43 13.51
C ASP A 362 -15.31 -5.21 12.86
N PHE A 363 -15.79 -4.00 13.13
CA PHE A 363 -15.28 -2.76 12.55
C PHE A 363 -14.40 -1.94 13.51
N ALA A 364 -14.06 -2.51 14.67
CA ALA A 364 -13.26 -1.83 15.70
C ALA A 364 -11.90 -1.32 15.18
N LEU A 365 -11.30 -2.02 14.21
CA LEU A 365 -10.06 -1.58 13.57
C LEU A 365 -10.18 -0.18 12.96
N LEU A 366 -11.32 0.13 12.33
CA LEU A 366 -11.54 1.42 11.67
C LEU A 366 -11.54 2.57 12.68
N TYR A 367 -12.10 2.33 13.87
CA TYR A 367 -12.05 3.25 14.99
C TYR A 367 -10.62 3.42 15.52
N SER A 368 -9.89 2.32 15.71
CA SER A 368 -8.48 2.32 16.13
C SER A 368 -7.60 3.12 15.16
N ILE A 369 -7.75 2.91 13.85
CA ILE A 369 -7.03 3.65 12.80
C ILE A 369 -7.30 5.14 12.93
N ALA A 370 -8.57 5.55 12.97
CA ALA A 370 -8.94 6.96 13.03
C ALA A 370 -8.49 7.68 14.31
N ARG A 371 -8.24 6.94 15.40
CA ARG A 371 -7.70 7.48 16.65
C ARG A 371 -6.18 7.61 16.65
N MET A 372 -5.48 6.78 15.87
CA MET A 372 -4.03 6.79 15.75
C MET A 372 -3.53 7.70 14.62
N ARG A 373 -4.38 7.95 13.61
CA ARG A 373 -4.03 8.74 12.42
C ARG A 373 -3.95 10.25 12.64
#